data_AF-A0A832H2H9-F1
#
_entry.id   AF-A0A832H2H9-F1
#
_cell.length_a   1.000
_cell.length_b   1.000
_cell.length_c   1.000
_cell.angle_alpha   90.00
_cell.angle_beta   90.00
_cell.angle_gamma   90.00
#
_symmetry.space_group_name_H-M   'P 1'
#
loop_
_entity.id
_entity.type
_entity.pdbx_description
1 polymer ?
#
loop_
_entity_poly.entity_id
_entity_poly.type
_entity_poly.pdbx_seq_one_letter_code
_entity_poly.pdbx_strand_id
1 'polypeptide(L)'
;MFWGKLLQPNLILEGTILNLTPDILRHYRLKGLVLDVDETLVPFRAAQVSEELLPWVEDVRQVASLWLVSNNISEARIRRIGKSLNLPYISGAGKPSRRKVRKAVDAMGLPVEQVGMVGDRLFTDVLAGNRLGLFTVLVEPMVAPNQAVRRSSLHSAEVWLSQVLGASLPPENARLK
;
A
#
# COMPACT_ATOMS: atom_id res chain seq x y z
N MET A 1 -15.36 9.59 17.97
CA MET A 1 -15.74 9.30 16.57
C MET A 1 -15.01 8.04 16.12
N PHE A 2 -15.71 6.91 15.89
CA PHE A 2 -15.06 5.60 15.64
C PHE A 2 -14.32 5.49 14.29
N TRP A 3 -14.66 6.35 13.32
CA TRP A 3 -14.13 6.29 11.95
C TRP A 3 -12.73 6.88 11.81
N GLY A 4 -12.37 7.92 12.57
CA GLY A 4 -11.05 8.56 12.51
C GLY A 4 -9.90 7.57 12.79
N LYS A 5 -10.08 6.66 13.76
CA LYS A 5 -9.08 5.63 14.08
C LYS A 5 -8.87 4.62 12.94
N LEU A 6 -9.91 4.32 12.17
CA LEU A 6 -9.82 3.35 11.07
C LEU A 6 -9.20 3.93 9.79
N LEU A 7 -9.21 5.25 9.64
CA LEU A 7 -8.58 5.95 8.52
C LEU A 7 -7.19 6.49 8.87
N GLN A 8 -6.71 6.28 10.11
CA GLN A 8 -5.38 6.71 10.51
C GLN A 8 -4.35 5.63 10.16
N PRO A 9 -3.40 5.91 9.24
CA PRO A 9 -2.29 5.00 8.99
C PRO A 9 -1.34 4.95 10.19
N ASN A 10 -0.65 3.83 10.37
CA ASN A 10 0.42 3.72 11.37
C ASN A 10 1.69 4.45 10.92
N LEU A 11 1.96 4.46 9.61
CA LEU A 11 3.09 5.14 9.00
C LEU A 11 2.63 5.88 7.73
N ILE A 12 3.01 7.15 7.61
CA ILE A 12 2.96 7.89 6.35
C ILE A 12 4.40 8.01 5.87
N LEU A 13 4.70 7.37 4.75
CA LEU A 13 6.02 7.40 4.13
C LEU A 13 6.11 8.63 3.21
N GLU A 14 7.18 9.41 3.30
CA GLU A 14 7.45 10.40 2.26
C GLU A 14 7.89 9.71 0.98
N GLY A 15 7.27 10.09 -0.14
CA GLY A 15 7.54 9.49 -1.43
C GLY A 15 6.82 8.17 -1.67
N THR A 16 7.24 7.51 -2.74
CA THR A 16 6.61 6.27 -3.21
C THR A 16 7.03 5.07 -2.35
N ILE A 17 6.46 3.91 -2.65
CA ILE A 17 6.84 2.64 -2.04
C ILE A 17 8.35 2.32 -2.11
N LEU A 18 9.10 2.88 -3.05
CA LEU A 18 10.54 2.69 -3.17
C LEU A 18 11.31 3.16 -1.92
N ASN A 19 10.73 4.06 -1.13
CA ASN A 19 11.32 4.56 0.11
C ASN A 19 11.10 3.59 1.29
N LEU A 20 10.30 2.53 1.13
CA LEU A 20 10.04 1.54 2.16
C LEU A 20 11.20 0.53 2.19
N THR A 21 12.22 0.81 3.02
CA THR A 21 13.45 0.02 3.08
C THR A 21 13.33 -1.19 4.02
N PRO A 22 14.19 -2.21 3.85
CA PRO A 22 14.29 -3.32 4.80
C PRO A 22 14.50 -2.89 6.26
N ASP A 23 15.19 -1.78 6.50
CA ASP A 23 15.45 -1.27 7.85
C ASP A 23 14.18 -0.70 8.50
N ILE A 24 13.34 -0.01 7.72
CA ILE A 24 12.02 0.41 8.19
C ILE A 24 11.18 -0.82 8.58
N LEU A 25 11.19 -1.87 7.76
CA LEU A 25 10.44 -3.10 8.05
C LEU A 25 10.93 -3.78 9.33
N ARG A 26 12.25 -3.87 9.53
CA ARG A 26 12.84 -4.42 10.76
C ARG A 26 12.50 -3.57 11.98
N HIS A 27 12.56 -2.24 11.86
CA HIS A 27 12.22 -1.31 12.94
C HIS A 27 10.79 -1.53 13.45
N TYR A 28 9.83 -1.66 12.53
CA TYR A 28 8.43 -1.95 12.85
C TYR A 28 8.11 -3.44 13.03
N ARG A 29 9.12 -4.32 12.95
CA ARG A 29 9.00 -5.79 13.09
C ARG A 29 8.02 -6.42 12.09
N LEU A 30 7.93 -5.86 10.89
CA LEU A 30 7.13 -6.37 9.80
C LEU A 30 7.87 -7.50 9.09
N LYS A 31 7.20 -8.65 8.95
CA LYS A 31 7.70 -9.86 8.28
C LYS A 31 6.88 -10.25 7.06
N GLY A 32 5.78 -9.55 6.82
CA GLY A 32 4.97 -9.72 5.62
C GLY A 32 4.40 -8.38 5.16
N LEU A 33 4.21 -8.22 3.87
CA LEU A 33 3.53 -7.07 3.28
C LEU A 33 2.46 -7.52 2.30
N VAL A 34 1.26 -6.99 2.49
CA VAL A 34 0.19 -6.98 1.50
C VAL A 34 0.26 -5.65 0.76
N LEU A 35 0.55 -5.71 -0.53
CA LEU A 35 0.80 -4.55 -1.37
C LEU A 35 -0.40 -4.30 -2.28
N ASP A 36 -0.92 -3.07 -2.29
CA ASP A 36 -1.69 -2.62 -3.45
C ASP A 36 -0.80 -2.51 -4.69
N VAL A 37 -1.42 -2.43 -5.88
CA VAL A 37 -0.72 -2.50 -7.15
C VAL A 37 -0.82 -1.20 -7.92
N ASP A 38 -2.05 -0.77 -8.23
CA ASP A 38 -2.25 0.37 -9.11
C ASP A 38 -2.07 1.65 -8.32
N GLU A 39 -1.20 2.54 -8.78
CA GLU A 39 -0.87 3.79 -8.08
C GLU A 39 -0.06 3.58 -6.80
N THR A 40 0.18 2.35 -6.38
CA THR A 40 1.14 2.03 -5.32
C THR A 40 2.47 1.51 -5.89
N LEU A 41 2.43 0.41 -6.66
CA LEU A 41 3.60 -0.22 -7.28
C LEU A 41 3.82 0.21 -8.73
N VAL A 42 2.73 0.46 -9.46
CA VAL A 42 2.77 0.74 -10.89
C VAL A 42 1.75 1.82 -11.22
N PRO A 43 2.10 2.85 -12.01
CA PRO A 43 1.10 3.81 -12.48
C PRO A 43 -0.06 3.11 -13.19
N PHE A 44 -1.30 3.57 -12.95
CA PHE A 44 -2.51 2.91 -13.47
C PHE A 44 -2.48 2.65 -14.99
N ARG A 45 -1.90 3.58 -15.77
CA ARG A 45 -1.80 3.46 -17.24
C ARG A 45 -0.52 2.78 -17.73
N ALA A 46 0.46 2.54 -16.87
CA ALA A 46 1.69 1.86 -17.25
C ALA A 46 1.42 0.36 -17.41
N ALA A 47 1.95 -0.23 -18.48
CA ALA A 47 1.76 -1.65 -18.79
C ALA A 47 2.80 -2.56 -18.11
N GLN A 48 3.91 -1.99 -17.65
CA GLN A 48 5.10 -2.66 -17.14
C GLN A 48 5.52 -2.04 -15.80
N VAL A 49 6.23 -2.83 -15.00
CA VAL A 49 6.91 -2.38 -13.78
C VAL A 49 8.10 -1.49 -14.15
N SER A 50 8.44 -0.51 -13.31
CA SER A 50 9.64 0.29 -13.51
C SER A 50 10.90 -0.54 -13.24
N GLU A 51 12.03 -0.14 -13.83
CA GLU A 51 13.32 -0.79 -13.61
C GLU A 51 13.77 -0.67 -12.15
N GLU A 52 13.38 0.40 -11.46
CA GLU A 52 13.68 0.65 -10.04
C GLU A 52 12.86 -0.22 -9.08
N LEU A 53 11.70 -0.72 -9.50
CA LEU A 53 10.85 -1.53 -8.64
C LEU A 53 11.39 -2.95 -8.45
N LEU A 54 12.05 -3.50 -9.47
CA LEU A 54 12.65 -4.84 -9.41
C LEU A 54 13.69 -4.98 -8.28
N PRO A 55 14.73 -4.13 -8.19
CA PRO A 55 15.70 -4.22 -7.09
C PRO A 55 15.03 -3.98 -5.73
N TRP A 56 14.06 -3.06 -5.64
CA TRP A 56 13.31 -2.84 -4.40
C TRP A 56 12.58 -4.11 -3.92
N VAL A 57 11.91 -4.83 -4.82
CA VAL A 57 11.26 -6.11 -4.48
C VAL A 57 12.29 -7.14 -4.01
N GLU A 58 13.45 -7.21 -4.67
CA GLU A 58 14.51 -8.15 -4.31
C GLU A 58 15.16 -7.86 -2.96
N ASP A 59 15.30 -6.58 -2.59
CA ASP A 59 15.79 -6.19 -1.27
C ASP A 59 14.76 -6.47 -0.17
N VAL A 60 13.50 -6.11 -0.40
CA VAL A 60 12.44 -6.26 0.59
C VAL A 60 12.10 -7.74 0.82
N ARG A 61 12.10 -8.57 -0.22
CA ARG A 61 11.78 -10.01 -0.07
C ARG A 61 12.80 -10.77 0.78
N GLN A 62 14.00 -10.21 1.01
CA GLN A 62 14.97 -10.81 1.94
C GLN A 62 14.51 -10.76 3.40
N VAL A 63 13.61 -9.82 3.74
CA VAL A 63 13.18 -9.60 5.13
C VAL A 63 11.68 -9.78 5.34
N ALA A 64 10.87 -9.74 4.27
CA ALA A 64 9.43 -9.86 4.37
C ALA A 64 8.82 -10.71 3.24
N SER A 65 7.80 -11.51 3.57
CA SER A 65 6.96 -12.18 2.58
C SER A 65 6.07 -11.16 1.86
N LEU A 66 5.97 -11.22 0.54
CA LEU A 66 5.25 -10.24 -0.26
C LEU A 66 4.05 -10.85 -0.98
N TRP A 67 2.90 -10.18 -0.91
CA TRP A 67 1.70 -10.53 -1.66
C TRP A 67 1.08 -9.30 -2.31
N LEU A 68 0.64 -9.45 -3.56
CA LEU A 68 -0.11 -8.41 -4.26
C LEU A 68 -1.62 -8.59 -4.03
N VAL A 69 -2.32 -7.55 -3.61
CA VAL A 69 -3.78 -7.57 -3.43
C VAL A 69 -4.38 -6.29 -4.00
N SER A 70 -4.97 -6.39 -5.20
CA SER A 70 -5.45 -5.23 -5.95
C SER A 70 -6.98 -5.21 -6.07
N ASN A 71 -7.56 -4.00 -6.03
CA ASN A 71 -8.96 -3.78 -6.39
C ASN A 71 -9.24 -3.92 -7.90
N ASN A 72 -8.20 -3.94 -8.74
CA ASN A 72 -8.36 -4.10 -10.17
C ASN A 72 -8.90 -5.49 -10.52
N ILE A 73 -10.02 -5.52 -11.24
CA ILE A 73 -10.70 -6.75 -11.67
C ILE A 73 -10.00 -7.43 -12.85
N SER A 74 -9.11 -6.72 -13.56
CA SER A 74 -8.35 -7.28 -14.67
C SER A 74 -7.29 -8.26 -14.18
N GLU A 75 -7.66 -9.54 -14.13
CA GLU A 75 -6.71 -10.61 -13.78
C GLU A 75 -5.49 -10.61 -14.70
N ALA A 76 -5.69 -10.35 -16.01
CA ALA A 76 -4.59 -10.30 -16.97
C ALA A 76 -3.51 -9.25 -16.59
N ARG A 77 -3.91 -8.06 -16.11
CA ARG A 77 -2.99 -7.02 -15.65
C ARG A 77 -2.26 -7.44 -14.39
N ILE A 78 -3.01 -7.85 -13.36
CA ILE A 78 -2.41 -8.20 -12.06
C ILE A 78 -1.52 -9.43 -12.17
N ARG A 79 -1.92 -10.43 -12.98
CA ARG A 79 -1.09 -11.59 -13.29
C ARG A 79 0.20 -11.20 -13.99
N ARG A 80 0.17 -10.26 -14.94
CA ARG A 80 1.39 -9.79 -15.62
C ARG A 80 2.35 -9.17 -14.62
N ILE A 81 1.87 -8.26 -13.78
CA ILE A 81 2.68 -7.59 -12.75
C ILE A 81 3.22 -8.61 -11.74
N GLY A 82 2.37 -9.49 -11.21
CA GLY A 82 2.78 -10.55 -10.28
C GLY A 82 3.82 -11.49 -10.88
N LYS A 83 3.70 -11.85 -12.17
CA LYS A 83 4.73 -12.63 -12.88
C LYS A 83 6.03 -11.87 -13.04
N SER A 84 5.98 -10.58 -13.42
CA SER A 84 7.18 -9.75 -13.56
C SER A 84 7.95 -9.59 -12.26
N LEU A 85 7.25 -9.51 -11.13
CA LEU A 85 7.85 -9.39 -9.79
C LEU A 85 8.11 -10.75 -9.12
N ASN A 86 7.67 -11.85 -9.74
CA ASN A 86 7.67 -13.19 -9.15
C ASN A 86 7.00 -13.24 -7.75
N LEU A 87 5.80 -12.65 -7.65
CA LEU A 87 5.01 -12.55 -6.43
C LEU A 87 3.62 -13.20 -6.57
N PRO A 88 3.10 -13.82 -5.49
CA PRO A 88 1.71 -14.26 -5.43
C PRO A 88 0.77 -13.06 -5.45
N TYR A 89 -0.43 -13.24 -6.01
CA TYR A 89 -1.36 -12.13 -6.20
C TYR A 89 -2.84 -12.52 -6.04
N ILE A 90 -3.66 -11.52 -5.74
CA ILE A 90 -5.13 -11.58 -5.75
C ILE A 90 -5.67 -10.34 -6.47
N SER A 91 -6.47 -10.54 -7.52
CA SER A 91 -7.20 -9.49 -8.23
C SER A 91 -8.63 -9.31 -7.69
N GLY A 92 -9.26 -8.18 -8.02
CA GLY A 92 -10.65 -7.86 -7.65
C GLY A 92 -10.89 -7.95 -6.14
N ALA A 93 -10.00 -7.38 -5.33
CA ALA A 93 -9.99 -7.53 -3.87
C ALA A 93 -11.25 -7.00 -3.18
N GLY A 94 -11.86 -5.95 -3.73
CA GLY A 94 -13.04 -5.30 -3.16
C GLY A 94 -12.75 -4.59 -1.84
N LYS A 95 -11.51 -4.13 -1.62
CA LYS A 95 -11.12 -3.24 -0.51
C LYS A 95 -12.08 -2.02 -0.52
N PRO A 96 -12.64 -1.63 0.65
CA PRO A 96 -12.14 -1.91 2.00
C PRO A 96 -12.63 -3.21 2.65
N SER A 97 -13.17 -4.17 1.88
CA SER A 97 -13.43 -5.52 2.38
C SER A 97 -12.13 -6.23 2.79
N ARG A 98 -12.13 -6.80 4.00
CA ARG A 98 -10.97 -7.53 4.56
C ARG A 98 -10.81 -8.96 4.04
N ARG A 99 -11.78 -9.50 3.27
CA ARG A 99 -11.83 -10.94 2.94
C ARG A 99 -10.59 -11.41 2.17
N LYS A 100 -10.22 -10.71 1.10
CA LYS A 100 -9.09 -11.08 0.24
C LYS A 100 -7.74 -10.67 0.81
N VAL A 101 -7.70 -9.57 1.58
CA VAL A 101 -6.51 -9.19 2.36
C VAL A 101 -6.19 -10.28 3.39
N ARG A 102 -7.18 -10.74 4.16
CA ARG A 102 -7.03 -11.86 5.10
C ARG A 102 -6.52 -13.12 4.43
N LYS A 103 -7.04 -13.48 3.26
CA LYS A 103 -6.55 -14.65 2.51
C LYS A 103 -5.05 -14.56 2.20
N ALA A 104 -4.54 -13.38 1.85
CA ALA A 104 -3.11 -13.20 1.63
C ALA A 104 -2.31 -13.35 2.93
N VAL A 105 -2.78 -12.76 4.03
CA VAL A 105 -2.15 -12.87 5.36
C VAL A 105 -2.11 -14.32 5.85
N ASP A 106 -3.23 -15.04 5.75
CA ASP A 106 -3.34 -16.45 6.15
C ASP A 106 -2.36 -17.31 5.34
N ALA A 107 -2.19 -17.01 4.04
CA ALA A 107 -1.26 -17.72 3.17
C ALA A 107 0.22 -17.43 3.49
N MET A 108 0.54 -16.31 4.14
CA MET A 108 1.89 -16.05 4.66
C MET A 108 2.17 -16.83 5.94
N GLY A 109 1.14 -17.30 6.66
CA GLY A 109 1.30 -17.97 7.96
C GLY A 109 1.85 -17.05 9.06
N LEU A 110 1.60 -15.74 8.96
CA LEU A 110 2.11 -14.73 9.88
C LEU A 110 1.01 -14.16 10.79
N PRO A 111 1.33 -13.76 12.03
CA PRO A 111 0.44 -12.95 12.86
C PRO A 111 0.11 -11.62 12.17
N VAL A 112 -1.12 -11.14 12.32
CA VAL A 112 -1.60 -9.91 11.67
C VAL A 112 -0.77 -8.69 12.06
N GLU A 113 -0.24 -8.66 13.29
CA GLU A 113 0.58 -7.57 13.83
C GLU A 113 1.98 -7.51 13.20
N GLN A 114 2.42 -8.58 12.55
CA GLN A 114 3.70 -8.65 11.81
C GLN A 114 3.51 -8.42 10.30
N VAL A 115 2.29 -8.09 9.87
CA VAL A 115 1.98 -7.87 8.45
C VAL A 115 1.55 -6.42 8.20
N GLY A 116 2.20 -5.80 7.23
CA GLY A 116 1.88 -4.45 6.76
C GLY A 116 0.90 -4.47 5.59
N MET A 117 -0.13 -3.64 5.59
CA MET A 117 -0.88 -3.26 4.39
C MET A 117 -0.29 -1.95 3.84
N VAL A 118 0.18 -1.98 2.60
CA VAL A 118 0.82 -0.84 1.94
C VAL A 118 -0.03 -0.40 0.75
N GLY A 119 -0.38 0.88 0.68
CA GLY A 119 -1.14 1.45 -0.42
C GLY A 119 -1.16 2.97 -0.40
N ASP A 120 -1.74 3.58 -1.45
CA ASP A 120 -1.80 5.03 -1.63
C ASP A 120 -3.10 5.67 -1.11
N ARG A 121 -4.11 4.86 -0.73
CA ARG A 121 -5.45 5.36 -0.41
C ARG A 121 -5.89 5.04 1.02
N LEU A 122 -6.51 6.04 1.66
CA LEU A 122 -7.01 5.92 3.04
C LEU A 122 -8.26 5.04 3.11
N PHE A 123 -9.22 5.26 2.21
CA PHE A 123 -10.54 4.63 2.26
C PHE A 123 -10.57 3.19 1.74
N THR A 124 -9.50 2.73 1.10
CA THR A 124 -9.38 1.34 0.65
C THR A 124 -8.32 0.59 1.44
N ASP A 125 -7.07 1.03 1.38
CA ASP A 125 -5.93 0.23 1.83
C ASP A 125 -5.74 0.36 3.33
N VAL A 126 -5.60 1.59 3.83
CA VAL A 126 -5.51 1.87 5.27
C VAL A 126 -6.75 1.34 5.98
N LEU A 127 -7.94 1.62 5.45
CA LEU A 127 -9.19 1.13 6.04
C LEU A 127 -9.26 -0.41 6.06
N ALA A 128 -8.85 -1.10 4.98
CA ALA A 128 -8.85 -2.57 4.97
C ALA A 128 -7.86 -3.15 5.98
N GLY A 129 -6.64 -2.59 6.05
CA GLY A 129 -5.59 -3.03 6.97
C GLY A 129 -5.99 -2.82 8.42
N ASN A 130 -6.44 -1.62 8.77
CA ASN A 130 -6.88 -1.29 10.13
C ASN A 130 -8.07 -2.14 10.60
N ARG A 131 -9.02 -2.47 9.70
CA ARG A 131 -10.14 -3.37 10.02
C ARG A 131 -9.72 -4.83 10.26
N LEU A 132 -8.50 -5.19 9.88
CA LEU A 132 -7.92 -6.52 10.08
C LEU A 132 -6.84 -6.52 11.18
N GLY A 133 -6.47 -5.36 11.71
CA GLY A 133 -5.41 -5.22 12.72
C GLY A 133 -3.99 -5.26 12.14
N LEU A 134 -3.85 -5.04 10.82
CA LEU A 134 -2.55 -4.92 10.17
C LEU A 134 -1.89 -3.59 10.49
N PHE A 135 -0.56 -3.55 10.43
CA PHE A 135 0.15 -2.28 10.37
C PHE A 135 -0.15 -1.62 9.01
N THR A 136 -0.52 -0.35 8.98
CA THR A 136 -0.87 0.34 7.73
C THR A 136 0.18 1.38 7.34
N VAL A 137 0.67 1.26 6.12
CA VAL A 137 1.61 2.21 5.51
C VAL A 137 0.91 2.92 4.37
N LEU A 138 0.76 4.23 4.50
CA LEU A 138 0.31 5.10 3.43
C LEU A 138 1.53 5.64 2.68
N VAL A 139 1.58 5.43 1.37
CA VAL A 139 2.65 5.94 0.49
C VAL A 139 2.10 6.99 -0.48
N GLU A 140 2.98 7.75 -1.09
CA GLU A 140 2.58 8.62 -2.19
C GLU A 140 2.30 7.83 -3.47
N PRO A 141 1.29 8.23 -4.26
CA PRO A 141 0.95 7.52 -5.49
C PRO A 141 2.11 7.49 -6.49
N MET A 142 2.43 6.31 -7.00
CA MET A 142 3.30 6.17 -8.16
C MET A 142 2.56 6.61 -9.42
N VAL A 143 2.89 7.81 -9.90
CA VAL A 143 2.26 8.46 -11.05
C VAL A 143 3.24 8.60 -12.22
N ALA A 144 2.71 8.57 -13.44
CA ALA A 144 3.52 8.91 -14.61
C ALA A 144 3.95 10.38 -14.54
N PRO A 145 5.12 10.76 -15.08
CA PRO A 145 5.66 12.13 -15.00
C PRO A 145 4.66 13.22 -15.42
N ASN A 146 3.87 12.96 -16.47
CA ASN A 146 2.88 13.92 -16.99
C ASN A 146 1.56 13.98 -16.18
N GLN A 147 1.39 13.15 -15.15
CA GLN A 147 0.19 13.12 -14.28
C GLN A 147 0.46 13.61 -12.86
N ALA A 148 1.72 13.70 -12.43
CA ALA A 148 2.09 14.21 -11.11
C ALA A 148 1.51 15.61 -10.83
N VAL A 149 1.55 16.48 -11.84
CA VAL A 149 1.03 17.86 -11.75
C VAL A 149 -0.50 17.93 -11.56
N ARG A 150 -1.25 16.93 -12.05
CA ARG A 150 -2.73 16.95 -12.01
C ARG A 150 -3.35 16.31 -10.76
N ARG A 151 -2.60 15.50 -10.01
CA ARG A 151 -3.14 14.69 -8.91
C ARG A 151 -2.86 15.21 -7.50
N SER A 152 -1.92 16.13 -7.35
CA SER A 152 -1.67 16.81 -6.06
C SER A 152 -2.97 17.32 -5.43
N SER A 153 -3.91 17.84 -6.22
CA SER A 153 -5.20 18.36 -5.74
C SER A 153 -6.23 17.31 -5.30
N LEU A 154 -6.19 16.07 -5.83
CA LEU A 154 -7.19 15.03 -5.51
C LEU A 154 -6.83 14.26 -4.23
N HIS A 155 -5.55 14.09 -3.95
CA HIS A 155 -5.07 13.54 -2.67
C HIS A 155 -5.43 14.46 -1.50
N SER A 156 -5.42 15.78 -1.72
CA SER A 156 -5.84 16.77 -0.73
C SER A 156 -7.28 16.54 -0.27
N ALA A 157 -8.17 16.05 -1.13
CA ALA A 157 -9.58 15.85 -0.78
C ALA A 157 -9.78 14.65 0.17
N GLU A 158 -9.13 13.51 -0.07
CA GLU A 158 -9.19 12.37 0.86
C GLU A 158 -8.52 12.69 2.19
N VAL A 159 -7.35 13.35 2.15
CA VAL A 159 -6.64 13.80 3.35
C VAL A 159 -7.52 14.77 4.14
N TRP A 160 -8.11 15.76 3.49
CA TRP A 160 -9.03 16.70 4.12
C TRP A 160 -10.27 16.01 4.69
N LEU A 161 -10.93 15.13 3.93
CA LEU A 161 -12.09 14.37 4.43
C LEU A 161 -11.71 13.50 5.64
N SER A 162 -10.53 12.88 5.63
CA SER A 162 -10.07 12.07 6.75
C SER A 162 -9.83 12.93 8.00
N GLN A 163 -9.25 14.13 7.86
CA GLN A 163 -9.06 15.08 8.95
C GLN A 163 -10.40 15.56 9.51
N VAL A 164 -11.37 15.85 8.63
CA VAL A 164 -12.76 16.16 9.02
C VAL A 164 -13.41 14.99 9.77
N LEU A 165 -13.11 13.75 9.40
CA LEU A 165 -13.58 12.53 10.08
C LEU A 165 -12.75 12.16 11.34
N GLY A 166 -11.80 13.01 11.73
CA GLY A 166 -11.03 12.90 12.97
C GLY A 166 -9.71 12.12 12.85
N ALA A 167 -9.19 11.88 11.64
CA ALA A 167 -7.84 11.34 11.45
C ALA A 167 -6.78 12.42 11.73
N SER A 168 -5.80 12.10 12.58
CA SER A 168 -4.68 13.00 12.85
C SER A 168 -3.54 12.68 11.89
N LEU A 169 -3.59 13.29 10.70
CA LEU A 169 -2.50 13.20 9.71
C LEU A 169 -1.58 14.42 9.88
N PRO A 170 -0.25 14.24 10.05
CA PRO A 170 0.68 15.36 10.12
C PRO A 170 0.56 16.24 8.86
N PRO A 171 0.71 17.57 9.00
CA PRO A 171 0.82 18.46 7.85
C PRO A 171 1.99 18.01 6.97
N GLU A 172 1.91 18.30 5.67
CA GLU A 172 2.83 17.84 4.61
C GLU A 172 4.32 17.99 4.97
N ASN A 173 4.65 18.95 5.84
CA ASN A 173 5.99 19.32 6.28
C ASN A 173 6.57 18.48 7.45
N ALA A 174 5.81 17.52 7.99
CA ALA A 174 6.18 16.74 9.19
C ALA A 174 6.25 15.22 8.93
N ARG A 175 6.35 14.82 7.67
CA ARG A 175 6.55 13.42 7.30
C ARG A 175 8.06 13.08 7.45
N LEU A 176 8.40 11.79 7.45
CA LEU A 176 9.79 11.34 7.60
C LEU A 176 10.44 11.25 6.21
N LYS A 177 11.49 12.04 6.00
CA LYS A 177 12.38 11.97 4.83
C LYS A 177 13.10 10.63 4.71
#